data_AF-D6WG43-F1
#
_entry.id   AF-D6WG43-F1
#
_cell.length_a   1.000
_cell.length_b   1.000
_cell.length_c   1.000
_cell.angle_alpha   90.00
_cell.angle_beta   90.00
_cell.angle_gamma   90.00
#
_symmetry.space_group_name_H-M   'P 1'
#
loop_
_entity.id
_entity.type
_entity.pdbx_description
1 polymer ?
#
loop_
_entity_poly.entity_id
_entity_poly.type
_entity_poly.pdbx_seq_one_letter_code
_entity_poly.pdbx_strand_id
1 'polypeptide(L)'
;MTFIDDYLTEEAKKDSIPEKSPPEGKQWGYDLYPERRKPDTTPNVSGLLDKKGYENIQKIKCERNVYKCIKQSPIIKLMMGALKSSGCPVDIRRHISCEECDPSVSGGFDPVLNQVVVCQNGAKKPAHVQGVLLHEMIHMFDYCRHDLNFRNLDHLACTEIRAANLAHCSFMSAWVQGDASLFNIKATHGDCVKSKALSSILATRNVSTEEAVDAIERVFPKCYRDLEPVGRRIRRNSDDMYKAYTEGFYYGYDSV
;
A
#
# COMPACT_ATOMS: atom_id res chain seq x y z
N MET A 1 40.94 21.06 -54.31
CA MET A 1 40.07 20.33 -55.25
C MET A 1 39.92 18.93 -54.69
N THR A 2 38.74 18.46 -54.29
CA THR A 2 37.36 18.90 -54.57
C THR A 2 36.49 18.88 -53.30
N PHE A 3 35.42 19.69 -53.28
CA PHE A 3 34.31 19.60 -52.30
C PHE A 3 33.21 18.65 -52.84
N ILE A 4 32.13 18.47 -52.06
CA ILE A 4 31.03 17.46 -52.12
C ILE A 4 31.31 16.36 -51.06
N ASP A 5 30.46 16.07 -50.08
CA ASP A 5 29.00 16.19 -50.02
C ASP A 5 28.39 16.52 -48.61
N ASP A 6 27.05 16.65 -48.59
CA ASP A 6 26.09 16.37 -47.48
C ASP A 6 25.55 17.44 -46.49
N TYR A 7 24.28 17.81 -46.77
CA TYR A 7 23.10 18.00 -45.89
C TYR A 7 23.06 19.03 -44.74
N LEU A 8 22.59 20.24 -45.07
CA LEU A 8 21.64 21.09 -44.31
C LEU A 8 20.85 21.97 -45.32
N THR A 9 19.60 22.42 -45.19
CA THR A 9 18.40 22.14 -44.35
C THR A 9 17.20 22.89 -44.96
N GLU A 10 15.96 22.39 -44.86
CA GLU A 10 14.74 23.22 -45.05
C GLU A 10 13.71 23.03 -43.92
N GLU A 11 13.17 24.15 -43.43
CA GLU A 11 12.18 24.19 -42.36
C GLU A 11 10.75 23.97 -42.90
N ALA A 12 9.98 23.14 -42.21
CA ALA A 12 8.52 23.14 -42.31
C ALA A 12 7.91 23.32 -40.92
N LYS A 13 7.50 24.55 -40.60
CA LYS A 13 6.72 24.85 -39.38
C LYS A 13 5.45 24.00 -39.34
N LYS A 14 5.20 23.35 -38.22
CA LYS A 14 3.92 22.71 -37.93
C LYS A 14 3.49 23.10 -36.51
N ASP A 15 2.30 23.70 -36.40
CA ASP A 15 1.84 24.32 -35.17
C ASP A 15 1.70 23.31 -34.03
N SER A 16 2.40 23.56 -32.93
CA SER A 16 2.29 22.79 -31.70
C SER A 16 1.02 23.20 -30.94
N ILE A 17 -0.07 22.45 -31.13
CA ILE A 17 -1.21 22.49 -30.21
C ILE A 17 -0.70 21.98 -28.85
N PRO A 18 -0.79 22.75 -27.75
CA PRO A 18 -0.32 22.29 -26.46
C PRO A 18 -1.29 21.23 -25.91
N GLU A 19 -0.85 19.97 -25.94
CA GLU A 19 -1.55 18.87 -25.31
C GLU A 19 -1.59 19.12 -23.80
N LYS A 20 -2.77 19.40 -23.25
CA LYS A 20 -2.93 19.69 -21.83
C LYS A 20 -2.68 18.43 -21.02
N SER A 21 -1.53 18.38 -20.35
CA SER A 21 -1.24 17.35 -19.35
C SER A 21 -2.37 17.27 -18.32
N PRO A 22 -2.85 16.05 -17.96
CA PRO A 22 -3.82 15.90 -16.88
C PRO A 22 -3.24 16.44 -15.57
N PRO A 23 -4.07 16.99 -14.65
CA PRO A 23 -3.58 17.46 -13.37
C PRO A 23 -2.97 16.30 -12.58
N GLU A 24 -1.75 16.51 -12.08
CA GLU A 24 -0.84 15.47 -11.56
C GLU A 24 -1.45 14.58 -10.46
N GLY A 25 -2.52 15.01 -9.78
CA GLY A 25 -3.19 14.20 -8.76
C GLY A 25 -4.08 13.04 -9.27
N LYS A 26 -4.39 12.93 -10.57
CA LYS A 26 -5.27 11.86 -11.09
C LYS A 26 -4.56 10.55 -11.45
N GLN A 27 -3.27 10.60 -11.77
CA GLN A 27 -2.53 9.43 -12.27
C GLN A 27 -1.93 8.56 -11.13
N TRP A 28 -2.06 9.01 -9.88
CA TRP A 28 -1.25 8.52 -8.74
C TRP A 28 -2.08 8.22 -7.47
N GLY A 29 -3.40 7.99 -7.58
CA GLY A 29 -4.25 7.58 -6.45
C GLY A 29 -4.54 8.64 -5.37
N TYR A 30 -3.96 9.84 -5.47
CA TYR A 30 -4.26 10.97 -4.55
C TYR A 30 -5.72 11.46 -4.65
N ASP A 31 -6.47 10.98 -5.64
CA ASP A 31 -7.90 11.23 -5.78
C ASP A 31 -8.77 10.43 -4.81
N LEU A 32 -8.24 9.34 -4.26
CA LEU A 32 -8.88 8.46 -3.29
C LEU A 32 -8.95 9.07 -1.88
N TYR A 33 -8.28 10.21 -1.64
CA TYR A 33 -8.17 10.89 -0.33
C TYR A 33 -8.66 12.35 -0.40
N PRO A 34 -9.98 12.61 -0.30
CA PRO A 34 -10.55 13.95 -0.45
C PRO A 34 -10.06 15.00 0.54
N GLU A 35 -9.64 14.61 1.75
CA GLU A 35 -9.08 15.51 2.77
C GLU A 35 -7.75 16.13 2.31
N ARG A 36 -6.91 15.38 1.57
CA ARG A 36 -5.56 15.80 1.13
C ARG A 36 -5.55 16.80 -0.03
N ARG A 37 -6.72 17.09 -0.62
CA ARG A 37 -6.87 17.94 -1.81
C ARG A 37 -7.19 19.41 -1.52
N LYS A 38 -7.54 19.75 -0.28
CA LYS A 38 -8.11 21.07 0.05
C LYS A 38 -7.06 22.00 0.68
N PRO A 39 -6.76 23.17 0.08
CA PRO A 39 -6.41 24.32 0.91
C PRO A 39 -7.65 24.70 1.75
N ASP A 40 -7.46 25.26 2.95
CA ASP A 40 -8.54 25.57 3.90
C ASP A 40 -9.67 26.42 3.29
N THR A 41 -10.75 25.77 2.84
CA THR A 41 -11.96 26.45 2.38
C THR A 41 -12.99 26.50 3.51
N THR A 42 -13.39 27.72 3.89
CA THR A 42 -14.35 27.99 4.96
C THR A 42 -15.65 27.19 4.79
N PRO A 43 -16.12 26.42 5.80
CA PRO A 43 -17.25 25.52 5.60
C PRO A 43 -18.61 26.23 5.53
N ASN A 44 -19.46 25.78 4.61
CA ASN A 44 -20.80 26.32 4.43
C ASN A 44 -21.76 25.80 5.53
N VAL A 45 -22.44 26.72 6.24
CA VAL A 45 -23.04 26.46 7.57
C VAL A 45 -24.25 25.50 7.60
N SER A 46 -24.98 25.36 6.49
CA SER A 46 -26.28 24.64 6.47
C SER A 46 -26.17 23.10 6.51
N GLY A 47 -25.08 22.52 6.02
CA GLY A 47 -24.87 21.06 5.99
C GLY A 47 -23.93 20.53 7.07
N LEU A 48 -23.54 21.39 8.03
CA LEU A 48 -22.29 21.25 8.77
C LEU A 48 -22.39 20.49 10.09
N LEU A 49 -23.59 20.34 10.65
CA LEU A 49 -23.80 19.82 12.00
C LEU A 49 -23.93 18.29 12.03
N ASP A 50 -24.81 17.71 11.22
CA ASP A 50 -25.07 16.25 11.24
C ASP A 50 -23.90 15.42 10.68
N LYS A 51 -23.31 15.87 9.55
CA LYS A 51 -22.23 15.12 8.89
C LYS A 51 -20.93 15.11 9.70
N LYS A 52 -20.48 16.28 10.20
CA LYS A 52 -19.30 16.38 11.07
C LYS A 52 -19.42 15.53 12.33
N GLY A 53 -20.62 15.43 12.92
CA GLY A 53 -20.84 14.58 14.09
C GLY A 53 -20.54 13.11 13.80
N TYR A 54 -21.01 12.60 12.66
CA TYR A 54 -20.79 11.23 12.24
C TYR A 54 -19.34 10.96 11.78
N GLU A 55 -18.75 11.85 11.00
CA GLU A 55 -17.34 11.82 10.57
C GLU A 55 -16.40 11.76 11.79
N ASN A 56 -16.57 12.66 12.77
CA ASN A 56 -15.79 12.66 14.00
C ASN A 56 -15.93 11.34 14.79
N ILE A 57 -17.13 10.75 14.85
CA ILE A 57 -17.35 9.45 15.51
C ILE A 57 -16.63 8.31 14.75
N GLN A 58 -16.58 8.34 13.42
CA GLN A 58 -15.81 7.38 12.64
C GLN A 58 -14.30 7.55 12.87
N LYS A 59 -13.80 8.79 12.84
CA LYS A 59 -12.39 9.12 13.10
C LYS A 59 -11.92 8.61 14.46
N ILE A 60 -12.65 8.94 15.54
CA ILE A 60 -12.36 8.47 16.91
C ILE A 60 -12.40 6.94 16.99
N LYS A 61 -13.33 6.26 16.29
CA LYS A 61 -13.37 4.78 16.24
C LYS A 61 -12.17 4.19 15.50
N CYS A 62 -11.75 4.81 14.40
CA CYS A 62 -10.57 4.45 13.64
C CYS A 62 -9.30 4.60 14.50
N GLU A 63 -9.07 5.77 15.07
CA GLU A 63 -7.92 6.08 15.94
C GLU A 63 -7.85 5.12 17.14
N ARG A 64 -8.99 4.84 17.78
CA ARG A 64 -9.06 3.87 18.90
C ARG A 64 -8.72 2.45 18.45
N ASN A 65 -9.13 2.05 17.25
CA ASN A 65 -8.79 0.73 16.71
C ASN A 65 -7.32 0.65 16.31
N VAL A 66 -6.76 1.70 15.69
CA VAL A 66 -5.32 1.84 15.38
C VAL A 66 -4.49 1.73 16.65
N TYR A 67 -4.82 2.51 17.69
CA TYR A 67 -4.12 2.47 18.98
C TYR A 67 -4.16 1.08 19.63
N LYS A 68 -5.31 0.40 19.58
CA LYS A 68 -5.43 -1.00 20.04
C LYS A 68 -4.54 -1.94 19.24
N CYS A 69 -4.54 -1.86 17.92
CA CYS A 69 -3.68 -2.67 17.06
C CYS A 69 -2.20 -2.46 17.42
N ILE A 70 -1.72 -1.22 17.55
CA ILE A 70 -0.33 -0.93 17.90
C ILE A 70 0.04 -1.45 19.31
N LYS A 71 -0.86 -1.33 20.29
CA LYS A 71 -0.58 -1.78 21.67
C LYS A 71 -0.75 -3.28 21.90
N GLN A 72 -1.58 -3.97 21.13
CA GLN A 72 -2.01 -5.35 21.42
C GLN A 72 -1.67 -6.36 20.32
N SER A 73 -1.51 -5.95 19.06
CA SER A 73 -1.23 -6.88 17.96
C SER A 73 0.26 -7.19 17.85
N PRO A 74 0.68 -8.47 17.97
CA PRO A 74 2.09 -8.84 17.84
C PRO A 74 2.67 -8.45 16.47
N ILE A 75 1.89 -8.61 15.40
CA ILE A 75 2.35 -8.33 14.04
C ILE A 75 2.56 -6.84 13.79
N ILE A 76 1.73 -5.97 14.38
CA ILE A 76 1.92 -4.50 14.27
C ILE A 76 3.10 -4.04 15.13
N LYS A 77 3.31 -4.63 16.32
CA LYS A 77 4.51 -4.36 17.11
C LYS A 77 5.79 -4.77 16.38
N LEU A 78 5.77 -5.91 15.66
CA LEU A 78 6.88 -6.33 14.81
C LEU A 78 7.19 -5.28 13.74
N MET A 79 6.17 -4.76 13.04
CA MET A 79 6.36 -3.67 12.06
C MET A 79 6.93 -2.40 12.70
N MET A 80 6.45 -1.99 13.88
CA MET A 80 7.00 -0.83 14.61
C MET A 80 8.48 -1.01 14.95
N GLY A 81 8.87 -2.21 15.43
CA GLY A 81 10.26 -2.54 15.73
C GLY A 81 11.14 -2.59 14.49
N ALA A 82 10.66 -3.23 13.42
CA ALA A 82 11.36 -3.33 12.14
C ALA A 82 11.61 -1.97 11.49
N LEU A 83 10.61 -1.09 11.45
CA LEU A 83 10.73 0.27 10.94
C LEU A 83 11.70 1.11 11.77
N LYS A 84 11.63 1.03 13.11
CA LYS A 84 12.60 1.67 14.02
C LYS A 84 14.03 1.19 13.75
N SER A 85 14.28 -0.11 13.69
CA SER A 85 15.61 -0.69 13.46
C SER A 85 16.14 -0.40 12.05
N SER A 86 15.26 -0.17 11.08
CA SER A 86 15.62 0.27 9.72
C SER A 86 15.93 1.77 9.60
N GLY A 87 15.84 2.53 10.69
CA GLY A 87 16.10 3.97 10.70
C GLY A 87 14.87 4.86 10.45
N CYS A 88 13.67 4.29 10.36
CA CYS A 88 12.41 5.02 10.11
C CYS A 88 11.41 4.85 11.28
N PRO A 89 11.71 5.40 12.48
CA PRO A 89 10.85 5.23 13.65
C PRO A 89 9.47 5.86 13.47
N VAL A 90 8.42 5.07 13.66
CA VAL A 90 7.02 5.49 13.49
C VAL A 90 6.51 6.22 14.75
N ASP A 91 6.39 7.54 14.68
CA ASP A 91 5.49 8.30 15.57
C ASP A 91 4.04 8.16 15.07
N ILE A 92 3.18 7.57 15.91
CA ILE A 92 1.76 7.30 15.65
C ILE A 92 1.00 8.59 15.25
N ARG A 93 1.30 9.73 15.87
CA ARG A 93 0.59 11.01 15.62
C ARG A 93 1.03 11.69 14.32
N ARG A 94 2.23 11.41 13.84
CA ARG A 94 2.79 12.01 12.61
C ARG A 94 2.63 11.11 11.39
N HIS A 95 2.76 9.80 11.57
CA HIS A 95 2.88 8.83 10.47
C HIS A 95 1.64 7.96 10.27
N ILE A 96 0.60 8.07 11.11
CA ILE A 96 -0.67 7.35 10.92
C ILE A 96 -1.82 8.35 11.00
N SER A 97 -2.70 8.31 10.00
CA SER A 97 -3.86 9.20 9.87
C SER A 97 -5.14 8.41 9.64
N CYS A 98 -6.24 8.86 10.24
CA CYS A 98 -7.59 8.35 9.98
C CYS A 98 -8.35 9.40 9.17
N GLU A 99 -8.71 9.08 7.95
CA GLU A 99 -9.30 9.99 6.95
C GLU A 99 -10.52 9.34 6.27
N GLU A 100 -11.42 10.15 5.72
CA GLU A 100 -12.40 9.67 4.75
C GLU A 100 -11.72 9.37 3.41
N CYS A 101 -11.98 8.18 2.86
CA CYS A 101 -11.46 7.73 1.57
C CYS A 101 -12.60 7.34 0.61
N ASP A 102 -12.26 7.18 -0.67
CA ASP A 102 -13.14 6.52 -1.63
C ASP A 102 -13.55 5.10 -1.16
N PRO A 103 -14.81 4.66 -1.36
CA PRO A 103 -15.28 3.34 -0.92
C PRO A 103 -14.56 2.13 -1.54
N SER A 104 -13.79 2.32 -2.62
CA SER A 104 -12.99 1.25 -3.25
C SER A 104 -11.73 0.86 -2.46
N VAL A 105 -11.26 1.70 -1.54
CA VAL A 105 -10.03 1.47 -0.75
C VAL A 105 -10.27 1.40 0.76
N SER A 106 -9.31 0.82 1.47
CA SER A 106 -9.33 0.61 2.92
C SER A 106 -8.21 1.32 3.68
N GLY A 107 -7.17 1.74 2.97
CA GLY A 107 -6.03 2.53 3.43
C GLY A 107 -5.09 2.82 2.26
N GLY A 108 -3.95 3.43 2.57
CA GLY A 108 -2.85 3.65 1.63
C GLY A 108 -1.60 4.19 2.31
N PHE A 109 -0.45 4.11 1.64
CA PHE A 109 0.80 4.75 2.07
C PHE A 109 1.13 5.95 1.17
N ASP A 110 1.29 7.13 1.77
CA ASP A 110 1.75 8.35 1.13
C ASP A 110 3.26 8.53 1.38
N PRO A 111 4.13 8.38 0.36
CA PRO A 111 5.58 8.52 0.52
C PRO A 111 6.02 9.99 0.65
N VAL A 112 5.22 10.97 0.19
CA VAL A 112 5.56 12.40 0.25
C VAL A 112 5.37 12.92 1.67
N LEU A 113 4.26 12.55 2.31
CA LEU A 113 4.01 12.87 3.71
C LEU A 113 4.63 11.86 4.69
N ASN A 114 5.11 10.71 4.18
CA ASN A 114 5.50 9.52 4.95
C ASN A 114 4.41 9.10 5.94
N GLN A 115 3.22 8.77 5.43
CA GLN A 115 2.03 8.49 6.24
C GLN A 115 1.27 7.24 5.78
N VAL A 116 0.91 6.40 6.73
CA VAL A 116 -0.14 5.38 6.59
C VAL A 116 -1.50 6.03 6.81
N VAL A 117 -2.40 5.89 5.84
CA VAL A 117 -3.80 6.28 5.91
C VAL A 117 -4.65 5.06 6.23
N VAL A 118 -5.57 5.19 7.17
CA VAL A 118 -6.58 4.18 7.49
C VAL A 118 -7.96 4.79 7.23
N CYS A 119 -8.71 4.22 6.31
CA CYS A 119 -9.97 4.79 5.86
C CYS A 119 -11.06 4.63 6.93
N GLN A 120 -11.47 5.74 7.55
CA GLN A 120 -12.33 5.76 8.74
C GLN A 120 -13.75 5.22 8.47
N ASN A 121 -14.23 5.39 7.25
CA ASN A 121 -15.45 4.79 6.70
C ASN A 121 -15.38 3.25 6.61
N GLY A 122 -14.19 2.68 6.42
CA GLY A 122 -13.91 1.24 6.42
C GLY A 122 -13.49 0.65 7.78
N ALA A 123 -12.98 1.45 8.72
CA ALA A 123 -12.30 1.05 9.96
C ALA A 123 -13.17 0.42 11.08
N LYS A 124 -14.24 -0.30 10.72
CA LYS A 124 -15.30 -0.79 11.62
C LYS A 124 -14.86 -1.89 12.59
N LYS A 125 -13.88 -2.73 12.22
CA LYS A 125 -13.43 -3.90 13.01
C LYS A 125 -11.91 -3.84 13.26
N PRO A 126 -11.41 -4.12 14.48
CA PRO A 126 -9.96 -4.13 14.76
C PRO A 126 -9.15 -5.06 13.86
N ALA A 127 -9.68 -6.25 13.53
CA ALA A 127 -9.00 -7.18 12.61
C ALA A 127 -8.83 -6.63 11.19
N HIS A 128 -9.75 -5.78 10.73
CA HIS A 128 -9.64 -5.10 9.43
C HIS A 128 -8.58 -3.99 9.50
N VAL A 129 -8.61 -3.17 10.55
CA VAL A 129 -7.59 -2.12 10.79
C VAL A 129 -6.20 -2.72 10.94
N GLN A 130 -6.06 -3.89 11.57
CA GLN A 130 -4.80 -4.63 11.62
C GLN A 130 -4.30 -5.06 10.23
N GLY A 131 -5.19 -5.53 9.36
CA GLY A 131 -4.85 -5.91 7.99
C GLY A 131 -4.34 -4.70 7.18
N VAL A 132 -5.09 -3.60 7.22
CA VAL A 132 -4.70 -2.33 6.58
C VAL A 132 -3.36 -1.84 7.12
N LEU A 133 -3.21 -1.68 8.44
CA LEU A 133 -1.95 -1.24 9.04
C LEU A 133 -0.77 -2.12 8.63
N LEU A 134 -0.93 -3.44 8.62
CA LEU A 134 0.14 -4.34 8.18
C LEU A 134 0.49 -4.15 6.70
N HIS A 135 -0.50 -3.97 5.83
CA HIS A 135 -0.32 -3.72 4.40
C HIS A 135 0.43 -2.39 4.16
N GLU A 136 -0.06 -1.29 4.70
CA GLU A 136 0.54 0.03 4.50
C GLU A 136 1.91 0.18 5.18
N MET A 137 2.12 -0.48 6.34
CA MET A 137 3.43 -0.50 6.99
C MET A 137 4.46 -1.32 6.22
N ILE A 138 4.05 -2.25 5.35
CA ILE A 138 4.98 -2.92 4.42
C ILE A 138 5.39 -1.95 3.31
N HIS A 139 4.47 -1.17 2.72
CA HIS A 139 4.84 -0.12 1.78
C HIS A 139 5.79 0.93 2.41
N MET A 140 5.51 1.34 3.65
CA MET A 140 6.41 2.23 4.42
C MET A 140 7.77 1.58 4.70
N PHE A 141 7.82 0.28 5.00
CA PHE A 141 9.06 -0.46 5.23
C PHE A 141 9.88 -0.60 3.94
N ASP A 142 9.23 -0.96 2.84
CA ASP A 142 9.85 -1.12 1.53
C ASP A 142 10.46 0.21 1.05
N TYR A 143 9.74 1.32 1.22
CA TYR A 143 10.19 2.69 0.93
C TYR A 143 11.31 3.17 1.86
N CYS A 144 11.30 2.76 3.13
CA CYS A 144 12.38 3.06 4.08
C CYS A 144 13.68 2.31 3.74
N ARG A 145 13.57 1.02 3.38
CA ARG A 145 14.70 0.08 3.24
C ARG A 145 15.33 0.05 1.84
N HIS A 146 14.67 0.60 0.82
CA HIS A 146 15.07 0.50 -0.58
C HIS A 146 14.82 1.82 -1.32
N ASP A 147 15.57 2.06 -2.40
CA ASP A 147 15.32 3.17 -3.33
C ASP A 147 14.06 2.90 -4.19
N LEU A 148 12.89 3.08 -3.56
CA LEU A 148 11.61 2.70 -4.13
C LEU A 148 10.98 3.85 -4.92
N ASN A 149 11.34 3.93 -6.19
CA ASN A 149 10.66 4.78 -7.15
C ASN A 149 9.27 4.23 -7.52
N PHE A 150 8.21 4.71 -6.86
CA PHE A 150 6.82 4.35 -7.19
C PHE A 150 6.44 4.65 -8.65
N ARG A 151 7.16 5.51 -9.39
CA ARG A 151 6.92 5.75 -10.83
C ARG A 151 7.33 4.56 -11.72
N ASN A 152 8.21 3.69 -11.23
CA ASN A 152 8.54 2.44 -11.89
C ASN A 152 7.47 1.38 -11.56
N LEU A 153 6.81 0.85 -12.60
CA LEU A 153 5.74 -0.14 -12.46
C LEU A 153 6.24 -1.45 -11.81
N ASP A 154 7.48 -1.86 -12.07
CA ASP A 154 8.09 -3.06 -11.47
C ASP A 154 8.36 -2.87 -9.97
N HIS A 155 8.69 -1.64 -9.54
CA HIS A 155 8.86 -1.30 -8.11
C HIS A 155 7.50 -1.31 -7.39
N LEU A 156 6.48 -0.69 -7.99
CA LEU A 156 5.11 -0.72 -7.48
C LEU A 156 4.60 -2.16 -7.38
N ALA A 157 4.67 -2.94 -8.46
CA ALA A 157 4.26 -4.34 -8.45
C ALA A 157 4.99 -5.17 -7.39
N CYS A 158 6.29 -4.93 -7.17
CA CYS A 158 7.05 -5.65 -6.16
C CYS A 158 6.56 -5.39 -4.73
N THR A 159 6.29 -4.13 -4.36
CA THR A 159 5.80 -3.80 -3.02
C THR A 159 4.35 -4.25 -2.81
N GLU A 160 3.50 -4.16 -3.85
CA GLU A 160 2.14 -4.70 -3.83
C GLU A 160 2.11 -6.23 -3.64
N ILE A 161 3.02 -6.95 -4.31
CA ILE A 161 3.21 -8.40 -4.11
C ILE A 161 3.63 -8.70 -2.67
N ARG A 162 4.58 -7.95 -2.08
CA ARG A 162 5.00 -8.12 -0.68
C ARG A 162 3.86 -7.86 0.30
N ALA A 163 3.17 -6.74 0.12
CA ALA A 163 2.08 -6.31 0.98
C ALA A 163 0.88 -7.28 0.90
N ALA A 164 0.53 -7.80 -0.28
CA ALA A 164 -0.49 -8.84 -0.43
C ALA A 164 -0.06 -10.20 0.16
N ASN A 165 1.20 -10.61 -0.04
CA ASN A 165 1.79 -11.88 0.42
C ASN A 165 1.82 -12.00 1.95
N LEU A 166 2.09 -10.89 2.65
CA LEU A 166 2.21 -10.87 4.11
C LEU A 166 0.90 -10.45 4.81
N ALA A 167 0.17 -9.47 4.28
CA ALA A 167 -0.99 -8.89 4.96
C ALA A 167 -2.35 -9.49 4.58
N HIS A 168 -2.56 -9.95 3.34
CA HIS A 168 -3.90 -10.26 2.82
C HIS A 168 -4.14 -11.74 2.48
N CYS A 169 -3.20 -12.42 1.81
CA CYS A 169 -3.40 -13.81 1.37
C CYS A 169 -3.14 -14.85 2.48
N SER A 170 -2.59 -14.41 3.60
CA SER A 170 -2.45 -15.13 4.88
C SER A 170 -3.76 -15.63 5.49
N PHE A 171 -4.91 -15.11 5.03
CA PHE A 171 -6.24 -15.47 5.55
C PHE A 171 -6.96 -16.62 4.83
N MET A 172 -6.42 -17.13 3.71
CA MET A 172 -6.97 -18.30 3.02
C MET A 172 -6.67 -19.58 3.81
N SER A 173 -7.68 -20.03 4.57
CA SER A 173 -7.71 -21.36 5.15
C SER A 173 -7.78 -22.41 4.04
N ALA A 174 -6.70 -23.17 3.85
CA ALA A 174 -6.61 -24.30 2.93
C ALA A 174 -7.56 -25.49 3.25
N TRP A 175 -8.57 -25.28 4.11
CA TRP A 175 -9.42 -26.29 4.74
C TRP A 175 -10.93 -26.00 4.61
N VAL A 176 -11.33 -24.88 4.01
CA VAL A 176 -12.75 -24.45 3.95
C VAL A 176 -13.50 -24.91 2.68
N GLN A 177 -12.83 -25.61 1.75
CA GLN A 177 -13.45 -26.09 0.51
C GLN A 177 -13.26 -27.59 0.20
N GLY A 178 -12.74 -28.40 1.14
CA GLY A 178 -12.78 -29.88 1.05
C GLY A 178 -11.97 -30.57 -0.08
N ASP A 179 -11.48 -29.82 -1.06
CA ASP A 179 -10.89 -30.33 -2.32
C ASP A 179 -9.43 -29.88 -2.56
N ALA A 180 -8.85 -29.19 -1.56
CA ALA A 180 -7.47 -28.72 -1.64
C ALA A 180 -6.48 -29.84 -1.28
N SER A 181 -6.12 -30.65 -2.29
CA SER A 181 -4.87 -31.42 -2.27
C SER A 181 -3.72 -30.54 -1.78
N LEU A 182 -2.90 -31.04 -0.85
CA LEU A 182 -1.81 -30.27 -0.20
C LEU A 182 -0.83 -29.64 -1.21
N PHE A 183 -0.74 -30.20 -2.41
CA PHE A 183 0.06 -29.71 -3.52
C PHE A 183 -0.46 -28.40 -4.14
N ASN A 184 -1.76 -28.09 -4.04
CA ASN A 184 -2.39 -26.94 -4.70
C ASN A 184 -2.46 -25.66 -3.82
N ILE A 185 -2.03 -25.74 -2.57
CA ILE A 185 -2.06 -24.61 -1.61
C ILE A 185 -1.06 -23.51 -2.01
N LYS A 186 0.10 -23.88 -2.57
CA LYS A 186 1.11 -22.91 -3.04
C LYS A 186 0.66 -22.14 -4.28
N ALA A 187 -0.06 -22.80 -5.19
CA ALA A 187 -0.66 -22.16 -6.36
C ALA A 187 -1.73 -21.16 -5.91
N THR A 188 -2.75 -21.62 -5.17
CA THR A 188 -3.86 -20.78 -4.71
C THR A 188 -3.44 -19.56 -3.86
N HIS A 189 -2.39 -19.67 -3.04
CA HIS A 189 -1.82 -18.49 -2.36
C HIS A 189 -1.10 -17.54 -3.33
N GLY A 190 -0.34 -18.07 -4.30
CA GLY A 190 0.32 -17.26 -5.32
C GLY A 190 -0.68 -16.48 -6.18
N ASP A 191 -1.75 -17.14 -6.60
CA ASP A 191 -2.84 -16.55 -7.40
C ASP A 191 -3.57 -15.44 -6.63
N CYS A 192 -3.82 -15.64 -5.33
CA CYS A 192 -4.34 -14.60 -4.45
C CYS A 192 -3.42 -13.36 -4.43
N VAL A 193 -2.10 -13.56 -4.30
CA VAL A 193 -1.15 -12.44 -4.25
C VAL A 193 -1.10 -11.68 -5.57
N LYS A 194 -1.08 -12.38 -6.71
CA LYS A 194 -1.14 -11.77 -8.04
C LYS A 194 -2.43 -10.98 -8.24
N SER A 195 -3.58 -11.58 -7.91
CA SER A 195 -4.90 -10.93 -8.03
C SER A 195 -5.02 -9.68 -7.16
N LYS A 196 -4.48 -9.71 -5.93
CA LYS A 196 -4.46 -8.55 -5.04
C LYS A 196 -3.52 -7.45 -5.54
N ALA A 197 -2.29 -7.79 -5.93
CA ALA A 197 -1.36 -6.81 -6.48
C ALA A 197 -1.92 -6.13 -7.75
N LEU A 198 -2.54 -6.90 -8.65
CA LEU A 198 -3.20 -6.37 -9.85
C LEU A 198 -4.32 -5.38 -9.49
N SER A 199 -5.14 -5.72 -8.48
CA SER A 199 -6.22 -4.86 -8.01
C SER A 199 -5.69 -3.52 -7.47
N SER A 200 -4.62 -3.52 -6.66
CA SER A 200 -4.02 -2.29 -6.14
C SER A 200 -3.38 -1.43 -7.23
N ILE A 201 -2.67 -2.04 -8.18
CA ILE A 201 -2.04 -1.32 -9.31
C ILE A 201 -3.12 -0.62 -10.14
N LEU A 202 -4.18 -1.33 -10.54
CA LEU A 202 -5.26 -0.77 -11.35
C LEU A 202 -6.10 0.29 -10.60
N ALA A 203 -6.18 0.21 -9.26
CA ALA A 203 -6.83 1.23 -8.44
C ALA A 203 -5.99 2.51 -8.28
N THR A 204 -4.66 2.42 -8.37
CA THR A 204 -3.74 3.54 -8.11
C THR A 204 -3.09 4.11 -9.37
N ARG A 205 -3.15 3.41 -10.51
CA ARG A 205 -2.51 3.80 -11.79
C ARG A 205 -3.40 3.58 -12.99
N ASN A 206 -3.32 4.54 -13.91
CA ASN A 206 -3.85 4.45 -15.26
C ASN A 206 -2.86 3.70 -16.17
N VAL A 207 -2.84 2.37 -16.07
CA VAL A 207 -2.10 1.42 -16.92
C VAL A 207 -3.06 0.35 -17.45
N SER A 208 -2.70 -0.39 -18.49
CA SER A 208 -3.54 -1.51 -18.95
C SER A 208 -3.46 -2.71 -17.99
N THR A 209 -4.46 -3.59 -18.07
CA THR A 209 -4.45 -4.86 -17.31
C THR A 209 -3.26 -5.72 -17.73
N GLU A 210 -2.94 -5.71 -19.02
CA GLU A 210 -1.84 -6.46 -19.63
C GLU A 210 -0.48 -5.95 -19.12
N GLU A 211 -0.25 -4.63 -19.12
CA GLU A 211 0.98 -4.02 -18.59
C GLU A 211 1.19 -4.33 -17.10
N ALA A 212 0.11 -4.28 -16.31
CA ALA A 212 0.14 -4.58 -14.88
C ALA A 212 0.41 -6.07 -14.61
N VAL A 213 -0.19 -6.98 -15.39
CA VAL A 213 0.09 -8.43 -15.31
C VAL A 213 1.54 -8.72 -15.69
N ASP A 214 2.04 -8.16 -16.79
CA ASP A 214 3.43 -8.36 -17.23
C ASP A 214 4.44 -7.87 -16.18
N ALA A 215 4.19 -6.71 -15.54
CA ALA A 215 5.01 -6.21 -14.45
C ALA A 215 4.99 -7.12 -13.21
N ILE A 216 3.81 -7.63 -12.85
CA ILE A 216 3.66 -8.62 -11.77
C ILE A 216 4.48 -9.87 -12.09
N GLU A 217 4.30 -10.50 -13.26
CA GLU A 217 5.00 -11.74 -13.61
C GLU A 217 6.52 -11.56 -13.67
N ARG A 218 7.02 -10.43 -14.18
CA ARG A 218 8.47 -10.11 -14.18
C ARG A 218 9.08 -10.15 -12.78
N VAL A 219 8.43 -9.55 -11.79
CA VAL A 219 9.02 -9.38 -10.44
C VAL A 219 8.57 -10.44 -9.43
N PHE A 220 7.48 -11.16 -9.69
CA PHE A 220 6.87 -12.13 -8.77
C PHE A 220 7.87 -13.16 -8.21
N PRO A 221 8.75 -13.82 -9.00
CA PRO A 221 9.68 -14.82 -8.47
C PRO A 221 10.69 -14.26 -7.46
N LYS A 222 10.94 -12.95 -7.46
CA LYS A 222 11.77 -12.27 -6.45
C LYS A 222 10.91 -11.83 -5.27
N CYS A 223 9.91 -10.99 -5.53
CA CYS A 223 9.16 -10.28 -4.49
C CYS A 223 8.23 -11.18 -3.68
N TYR A 224 7.75 -12.30 -4.25
CA TYR A 224 6.98 -13.30 -3.52
C TYR A 224 7.82 -14.17 -2.58
N ARG A 225 9.13 -14.33 -2.86
CA ARG A 225 10.04 -15.07 -1.96
C ARG A 225 10.56 -14.21 -0.81
N ASP A 226 10.55 -12.89 -0.95
CA ASP A 226 10.82 -11.99 0.16
C ASP A 226 9.69 -12.07 1.20
N LEU A 227 10.09 -12.13 2.47
CA LEU A 227 9.19 -12.19 3.62
C LEU A 227 9.57 -11.14 4.68
N GLU A 228 10.58 -10.30 4.44
CA GLU A 228 10.97 -9.22 5.35
C GLU A 228 9.84 -8.16 5.44
N PRO A 229 9.54 -7.61 6.63
CA PRO A 229 10.15 -7.87 7.93
C PRO A 229 9.48 -8.99 8.74
N VAL A 230 8.42 -9.63 8.23
CA VAL A 230 7.63 -10.61 9.00
C VAL A 230 8.35 -11.96 9.18
N GLY A 231 9.24 -12.32 8.25
CA GLY A 231 9.99 -13.58 8.23
C GLY A 231 9.16 -14.82 7.85
N ARG A 232 7.82 -14.72 7.81
CA ARG A 232 6.90 -15.84 7.54
C ARG A 232 5.57 -15.38 6.93
N ARG A 233 4.91 -16.29 6.20
CA ARG A 233 3.49 -16.12 5.86
C ARG A 233 2.65 -16.51 7.05
N ILE A 234 1.86 -15.57 7.56
CA ILE A 234 0.96 -15.81 8.69
C ILE A 234 -0.18 -16.73 8.25
N ARG A 235 -0.61 -17.66 9.11
CA ARG A 235 -1.85 -18.43 8.89
C ARG A 235 -2.95 -17.95 9.83
N ARG A 236 -4.18 -17.90 9.32
CA ARG A 236 -5.37 -17.63 10.13
C ARG A 236 -5.52 -18.65 11.26
N ASN A 237 -5.94 -18.18 12.44
CA ASN A 237 -6.16 -18.98 13.66
C ASN A 237 -4.91 -19.78 14.10
N SER A 238 -3.73 -19.20 13.98
CA SER A 238 -2.46 -19.79 14.43
C SER A 238 -1.64 -18.80 15.26
N ASP A 239 -0.64 -19.30 15.99
CA ASP A 239 0.32 -18.48 16.73
C ASP A 239 1.36 -17.80 15.83
N ASP A 240 1.26 -17.89 14.49
CA ASP A 240 2.30 -17.41 13.59
C ASP A 240 2.57 -15.90 13.75
N MET A 241 1.59 -15.09 14.16
CA MET A 241 1.81 -13.67 14.50
C MET A 241 2.67 -13.50 15.76
N TYR A 242 2.45 -14.31 16.80
CA TYR A 242 3.26 -14.28 18.01
C TYR A 242 4.68 -14.77 17.73
N LYS A 243 4.81 -15.84 16.93
CA LYS A 243 6.11 -16.39 16.52
C LYS A 243 6.93 -15.38 15.72
N ALA A 244 6.33 -14.73 14.71
CA ALA A 244 6.96 -13.64 13.97
C ALA A 244 7.44 -12.52 14.89
N TYR A 245 6.60 -12.10 15.85
CA TYR A 245 6.96 -11.08 16.83
C TYR A 245 8.14 -11.49 17.71
N THR A 246 8.14 -12.70 18.27
CA THR A 246 9.25 -13.21 19.10
C THR A 246 10.53 -13.43 18.29
N GLU A 247 10.42 -13.77 17.01
CA GLU A 247 11.55 -13.95 16.10
C GLU A 247 12.14 -12.62 15.60
N GLY A 248 11.42 -11.50 15.76
CA GLY A 248 11.88 -10.15 15.44
C GLY A 248 13.27 -9.83 16.01
N PHE A 249 13.56 -10.33 17.21
CA PHE A 249 14.87 -10.18 17.86
C PHE A 249 16.03 -10.75 17.00
N TYR A 250 15.84 -11.86 16.29
CA TYR A 250 16.87 -12.44 15.42
C TYR A 250 17.19 -11.57 14.19
N TYR A 251 16.27 -10.65 13.83
CA TYR A 251 16.47 -9.66 12.78
C TYR A 251 16.96 -8.30 13.32
N GLY A 252 17.29 -8.21 14.61
CA GLY A 252 17.70 -6.95 15.26
C GLY A 252 16.54 -5.98 15.52
N TYR A 253 15.29 -6.47 15.56
CA TYR A 253 14.14 -5.64 15.89
C TYR A 253 13.96 -5.57 17.41
N ASP A 254 14.24 -4.39 17.98
CA ASP A 254 13.98 -4.13 19.40
C ASP A 254 12.50 -4.33 19.73
N SER A 255 12.21 -4.91 20.90
CA SER A 255 10.85 -4.93 21.44
C SER A 255 10.36 -3.51 21.77
N VAL A 256 9.20 -3.14 21.23
CA VAL A 256 8.54 -1.82 21.38
C VAL A 256 7.43 -1.83 22.44
#